data_AF-A0A9Q1E0K7-F1
#
_entry.id   AF-A0A9Q1E0K7-F1
#
_cell.length_a   1.000
_cell.length_b   1.000
_cell.length_c   1.000
_cell.angle_alpha   90.00
_cell.angle_beta   90.00
_cell.angle_gamma   90.00
#
_symmetry.space_group_name_H-M   'P 1'
#
loop_
_entity.id
_entity.type
_entity.pdbx_description
1 polymer ?
#
loop_
_entity_poly.entity_id
_entity_poly.type
_entity_poly.pdbx_seq_one_letter_code
_entity_poly.pdbx_strand_id
1 'polypeptide(L)'
;MDTIFFSCVLLFSTVLCVESQVTAGGCSFEDGPAQCDYQQEPYDDFDWTHVSTQEAAYLSSQLPLGSYMMVDSSQHDPGEKARLLLPVMKKNDTHCIDFTYLLTSTDSSSPGTLNILVKVNKGPLANPIWNVTSTTGRDWLRAELAVSTFWPNEYQVIFEAEVSSGRSGFIAIGNVQTEKRWGWTDGSGSEADRRTLTPGRLSRPLLQGGVIFEVVGVGGAQKAWSCLWLLSRKALGSRPAGIPALLLQCSPPPAGERPPGVTGSSSVG
;
A
#
# COMPACT_ATOMS: atom_id res chain seq x y z
N MET A 1 43.88 -9.83 -35.65
CA MET A 1 42.70 -8.99 -35.36
C MET A 1 41.50 -9.93 -35.43
N ASP A 2 40.47 -9.72 -34.60
CA ASP A 2 39.18 -10.44 -34.62
C ASP A 2 38.92 -11.55 -33.58
N THR A 3 39.52 -11.45 -32.39
CA THR A 3 39.07 -12.20 -31.20
C THR A 3 38.65 -11.31 -30.03
N ILE A 4 38.77 -9.98 -30.15
CA ILE A 4 38.40 -9.01 -29.10
C ILE A 4 36.95 -8.52 -29.26
N PHE A 5 36.36 -8.60 -30.46
CA PHE A 5 34.99 -8.11 -30.71
C PHE A 5 33.88 -9.04 -30.21
N PHE A 6 34.13 -10.35 -30.09
CA PHE A 6 33.10 -11.30 -29.64
C PHE A 6 32.93 -11.38 -28.11
N SER A 7 33.92 -10.91 -27.33
CA SER A 7 33.83 -10.91 -25.87
C SER A 7 33.02 -9.73 -25.30
N CYS A 8 32.72 -8.71 -26.10
CA CYS A 8 31.98 -7.52 -25.66
C CYS A 8 30.45 -7.68 -25.82
N VAL A 9 30.00 -8.57 -26.72
CA VAL A 9 28.57 -8.77 -27.02
C VAL A 9 27.87 -9.66 -25.97
N LEU A 10 28.60 -10.50 -25.23
CA LEU A 10 28.03 -11.41 -24.23
C LEU A 10 27.99 -10.85 -22.79
N LEU A 11 28.52 -9.65 -22.56
CA LEU A 11 28.48 -9.00 -21.23
C LEU A 11 27.36 -7.96 -21.07
N PHE A 12 26.61 -7.66 -22.13
CA PHE A 12 25.62 -6.56 -22.14
C PHE A 12 24.15 -7.00 -22.17
N SER A 13 23.81 -8.28 -21.99
CA SER A 13 22.43 -8.74 -22.22
C SER A 13 21.77 -9.58 -21.11
N THR A 14 22.26 -9.51 -19.88
CA THR A 14 21.42 -9.78 -18.70
C THR A 14 21.68 -8.77 -17.60
N VAL A 15 21.58 -7.48 -17.94
CA VAL A 15 20.97 -6.58 -16.97
C VAL A 15 19.53 -7.06 -16.91
N LEU A 16 19.24 -7.91 -15.92
CA LEU A 16 17.87 -8.02 -15.43
C LEU A 16 17.51 -6.57 -15.13
N CYS A 17 16.71 -5.98 -16.01
CA CYS A 17 15.93 -4.84 -15.62
C CYS A 17 15.14 -5.40 -14.44
N VAL A 18 15.56 -5.08 -13.22
CA VAL A 18 14.61 -4.94 -12.13
C VAL A 18 13.79 -3.74 -12.58
N GLU A 19 12.89 -3.99 -13.52
CA GLU A 19 11.74 -3.17 -13.70
C GLU A 19 11.03 -3.37 -12.37
N SER A 20 11.33 -2.45 -11.44
CA SER A 20 10.39 -2.07 -10.42
C SER A 20 9.09 -1.94 -11.18
N GLN A 21 8.25 -2.98 -11.14
CA GLN A 21 6.92 -2.88 -11.69
C GLN A 21 6.28 -1.85 -10.80
N VAL A 22 6.32 -0.58 -11.23
CA VAL A 22 5.56 0.50 -10.62
C VAL A 22 4.12 0.10 -10.85
N THR A 23 3.58 -0.67 -9.91
CA THR A 23 2.17 -1.04 -9.92
C THR A 23 1.41 0.26 -9.98
N ALA A 24 0.49 0.42 -10.95
CA ALA A 24 -0.25 1.67 -11.09
C ALA A 24 -0.85 2.07 -9.74
N GLY A 25 -0.50 3.25 -9.23
CA GLY A 25 -0.89 3.77 -7.91
C GLY A 25 0.04 3.46 -6.74
N GLY A 26 1.06 2.61 -6.91
CA GLY A 26 2.09 2.35 -5.90
C GLY A 26 3.26 3.32 -6.00
N CYS A 27 3.87 3.68 -4.86
CA CYS A 27 5.02 4.56 -4.78
C CYS A 27 5.88 4.33 -3.53
N SER A 28 7.17 4.09 -3.70
CA SER A 28 8.16 4.08 -2.60
C SER A 28 8.68 5.48 -2.25
N PHE A 29 8.47 6.46 -3.12
CA PHE A 29 9.00 7.84 -3.04
C PHE A 29 10.52 7.97 -3.14
N GLU A 30 11.30 6.92 -3.41
CA GLU A 30 12.78 7.00 -3.51
C GLU A 30 13.23 8.12 -4.47
N ASP A 31 12.64 8.20 -5.66
CA ASP A 31 12.91 9.23 -6.67
C ASP A 31 11.85 10.37 -6.66
N GLY A 32 11.15 10.53 -5.55
CA GLY A 32 10.08 11.52 -5.38
C GLY A 32 8.69 11.08 -5.89
N PRO A 33 7.66 11.93 -5.71
CA PRO A 33 6.27 11.59 -6.04
C PRO A 33 5.98 11.54 -7.56
N ALA A 34 6.74 12.29 -8.36
CA ALA A 34 6.52 12.38 -9.80
C ALA A 34 6.80 11.07 -10.55
N GLN A 35 7.72 10.24 -10.06
CA GLN A 35 8.04 8.93 -10.62
C GLN A 35 6.84 7.97 -10.62
N CYS A 36 5.85 8.23 -9.76
CA CYS A 36 4.66 7.41 -9.56
C CYS A 36 3.37 8.10 -10.04
N ASP A 37 3.50 9.24 -10.75
CA ASP A 37 2.39 10.10 -11.18
C ASP A 37 1.54 10.68 -10.03
N TYR A 38 2.12 10.87 -8.84
CA TYR A 38 1.44 11.55 -7.74
C TYR A 38 1.50 13.06 -7.96
N GLN A 39 0.40 13.76 -7.64
CA GLN A 39 0.24 15.19 -7.88
C GLN A 39 -0.20 15.90 -6.59
N GLN A 40 0.28 17.12 -6.35
CA GLN A 40 -0.28 17.99 -5.31
C GLN A 40 -1.58 18.63 -5.79
N GLU A 41 -2.50 18.97 -4.88
CA GLU A 41 -3.70 19.72 -5.26
C GLU A 41 -3.38 21.21 -5.45
N PRO A 42 -3.61 21.84 -6.61
CA PRO A 42 -3.18 23.23 -6.81
C PRO A 42 -3.98 24.30 -6.04
N TYR A 43 -5.05 23.91 -5.35
CA TYR A 43 -6.05 24.81 -4.77
C TYR A 43 -6.36 24.49 -3.30
N ASP A 44 -5.51 23.72 -2.64
CA ASP A 44 -5.51 23.58 -1.19
C ASP A 44 -4.64 24.69 -0.55
N ASP A 45 -4.36 24.59 0.74
CA ASP A 45 -3.70 25.67 1.49
C ASP A 45 -2.18 25.59 1.38
N PHE A 46 -1.61 24.39 1.28
CA PHE A 46 -0.17 24.14 1.13
C PHE A 46 0.13 22.72 0.60
N ASP A 47 1.39 22.47 0.22
CA ASP A 47 1.82 21.21 -0.39
C ASP A 47 2.51 20.24 0.59
N TRP A 48 2.42 18.94 0.29
CA TRP A 48 3.26 17.92 0.93
C TRP A 48 4.74 18.10 0.56
N THR A 49 5.66 17.88 1.49
CA THR A 49 7.10 17.94 1.21
C THR A 49 7.67 16.53 1.04
N HIS A 50 8.41 16.30 -0.04
CA HIS A 50 9.18 15.06 -0.21
C HIS A 50 10.45 15.12 0.65
N VAL A 51 10.69 14.06 1.42
CA VAL A 51 11.84 13.91 2.30
C VAL A 51 12.60 12.66 1.89
N SER A 52 13.88 12.82 1.58
CA SER A 52 14.83 11.72 1.41
C SER A 52 15.98 11.88 2.41
N THR A 53 16.12 10.94 3.35
CA THR A 53 17.17 11.03 4.37
C THR A 53 18.59 10.87 3.82
N GLN A 54 18.75 10.34 2.60
CA GLN A 54 20.06 10.33 1.92
C GLN A 54 20.50 11.75 1.54
N GLU A 55 19.55 12.58 1.11
CA GLU A 55 19.81 13.96 0.68
C GLU A 55 19.79 14.94 1.85
N ALA A 56 19.02 14.60 2.89
CA ALA A 56 18.78 15.44 4.04
C ALA A 56 19.37 14.83 5.32
N ALA A 57 20.65 14.42 5.27
CA ALA A 57 21.41 13.82 6.37
C ALA A 57 21.50 14.70 7.64
N TYR A 58 21.11 15.96 7.54
CA TYR A 58 21.03 16.93 8.65
C TYR A 58 19.65 17.00 9.30
N LEU A 59 18.65 16.27 8.78
CA LEU A 59 17.33 16.25 9.38
C LEU A 59 17.41 15.68 10.81
N SER A 60 16.71 16.35 11.71
CA SER A 60 16.62 16.06 13.14
C SER A 60 16.49 14.56 13.40
N SER A 61 17.14 14.05 14.45
CA SER A 61 17.00 12.66 14.95
C SER A 61 15.56 12.25 15.30
N GLN A 62 14.63 13.20 15.21
CA GLN A 62 13.21 13.04 15.45
C GLN A 62 12.43 12.54 14.22
N LEU A 63 13.00 12.62 13.01
CA LEU A 63 12.35 12.17 11.79
C LEU A 63 12.75 10.74 11.42
N PRO A 64 11.83 9.93 10.84
CA PRO A 64 12.15 8.59 10.39
C PRO A 64 13.15 8.61 9.23
N LEU A 65 13.92 7.53 9.12
CA LEU A 65 14.82 7.27 7.99
C LEU A 65 14.04 6.73 6.78
N GLY A 66 14.53 7.05 5.58
CA GLY A 66 13.97 6.59 4.30
C GLY A 66 13.53 7.74 3.38
N SER A 67 12.70 7.38 2.41
CA SER A 67 12.06 8.31 1.48
C SER A 67 10.55 8.31 1.65
N TYR A 68 9.94 9.49 1.83
CA TYR A 68 8.51 9.62 2.15
C TYR A 68 8.00 11.04 1.88
N MET A 69 6.68 11.21 1.93
CA MET A 69 6.02 12.52 1.88
C MET A 69 5.63 12.95 3.30
N MET A 70 5.78 14.23 3.62
CA MET A 70 5.60 14.77 4.96
C MET A 70 4.97 16.16 4.97
N VAL A 71 4.21 16.44 6.02
CA VAL A 71 3.74 17.77 6.41
C VAL A 71 4.29 18.11 7.79
N ASP A 72 4.95 19.26 7.91
CA ASP A 72 5.35 19.86 9.18
C ASP A 72 4.22 20.77 9.68
N SER A 73 3.44 20.27 10.64
CA SER A 73 2.27 20.97 11.16
C SER A 73 2.62 22.25 11.92
N SER A 74 3.90 22.48 12.28
CA SER A 74 4.35 23.70 12.96
C SER A 74 4.46 24.92 12.05
N GLN A 75 4.49 24.70 10.73
CA GLN A 75 4.65 25.77 9.73
C GLN A 75 3.32 26.33 9.22
N HIS A 76 2.21 25.74 9.66
CA HIS A 76 0.87 25.98 9.12
C HIS A 76 -0.13 26.36 10.22
N ASP A 77 -1.25 26.92 9.83
CA ASP A 77 -2.32 27.35 10.73
C ASP A 77 -3.39 26.26 10.93
N PRO A 78 -4.09 26.24 12.07
CA PRO A 78 -5.08 25.21 12.36
C PRO A 78 -6.21 25.18 11.32
N GLY A 79 -6.50 23.99 10.80
CA GLY A 79 -7.52 23.76 9.79
C GLY A 79 -7.03 23.90 8.34
N GLU A 80 -5.80 24.37 8.11
CA GLU A 80 -5.18 24.33 6.78
C GLU A 80 -4.94 22.89 6.34
N LYS A 81 -5.06 22.65 5.04
CA LYS A 81 -5.02 21.33 4.41
C LYS A 81 -4.01 21.25 3.28
N ALA A 82 -3.37 20.08 3.19
CA ALA A 82 -2.55 19.67 2.06
C ALA A 82 -3.02 18.33 1.50
N ARG A 83 -3.09 18.19 0.18
CA ARG A 83 -3.65 17.04 -0.51
C ARG A 83 -2.69 16.50 -1.55
N LEU A 84 -2.30 15.24 -1.35
CA LEU A 84 -1.53 14.47 -2.33
C LEU A 84 -2.46 13.49 -3.05
N LEU A 85 -2.56 13.65 -4.37
CA LEU A 85 -3.42 12.87 -5.24
C LEU A 85 -2.64 11.71 -5.85
N LEU A 86 -3.19 10.51 -5.73
CA LEU A 86 -2.74 9.35 -6.50
C LEU A 86 -3.10 9.52 -7.99
N PRO A 87 -2.46 8.76 -8.89
CA PRO A 87 -2.94 8.66 -10.26
C PRO A 87 -4.38 8.13 -10.31
N VAL A 88 -5.11 8.50 -11.36
CA VAL A 88 -6.48 8.02 -11.57
C VAL A 88 -6.46 6.53 -11.87
N MET A 89 -7.17 5.77 -11.05
CA MET A 89 -7.20 4.32 -11.08
C MET A 89 -8.42 3.81 -11.87
N LYS A 90 -8.13 2.98 -12.86
CA LYS A 90 -9.13 2.35 -13.76
C LYS A 90 -9.04 0.83 -13.70
N LYS A 91 -9.18 0.27 -12.50
CA LYS A 91 -9.19 -1.18 -12.29
C LYS A 91 -10.64 -1.69 -12.40
N ASN A 92 -10.82 -2.90 -12.92
CA ASN A 92 -12.12 -3.59 -13.01
C ASN A 92 -12.26 -4.70 -11.96
N ASP A 93 -11.29 -4.80 -11.06
CA ASP A 93 -11.18 -5.87 -10.07
C ASP A 93 -11.12 -5.27 -8.67
N THR A 94 -11.49 -6.08 -7.68
CA THR A 94 -11.18 -5.74 -6.29
C THR A 94 -9.68 -5.90 -6.06
N HIS A 95 -9.08 -4.90 -5.46
CA HIS A 95 -7.65 -4.88 -5.14
C HIS A 95 -7.45 -4.06 -3.87
N CYS A 96 -6.23 -4.08 -3.35
CA CYS A 96 -5.91 -3.41 -2.10
C CYS A 96 -4.84 -2.35 -2.33
N ILE A 97 -4.99 -1.26 -1.58
CA ILE A 97 -4.02 -0.18 -1.49
C ILE A 97 -3.54 -0.21 -0.05
N ASP A 98 -2.27 -0.54 0.14
CA ASP A 98 -1.62 -0.46 1.43
C ASP A 98 -0.61 0.67 1.43
N PHE A 99 -0.49 1.33 2.57
CA PHE A 99 0.46 2.42 2.75
C PHE A 99 0.91 2.49 4.20
N THR A 100 2.10 3.01 4.41
CA THR A 100 2.61 3.30 5.74
C THR A 100 2.40 4.77 6.10
N TYR A 101 2.09 5.04 7.36
CA TYR A 101 1.87 6.39 7.86
C TYR A 101 2.46 6.57 9.26
N LEU A 102 2.76 7.82 9.60
CA LEU A 102 3.30 8.23 10.90
C LEU A 102 2.72 9.59 11.27
N LEU A 103 2.14 9.71 12.46
CA LEU A 103 1.77 10.99 13.07
C LEU A 103 2.59 11.13 14.35
N THR A 104 3.51 12.08 14.41
CA THR A 104 4.37 12.25 15.57
C THR A 104 4.36 13.69 16.04
N SER A 105 4.48 13.93 17.35
CA SER A 105 4.59 15.27 17.93
C SER A 105 5.47 15.23 19.17
N THR A 106 6.11 16.36 19.48
CA THR A 106 7.06 16.52 20.59
C THR A 106 6.38 16.77 21.93
N ASP A 107 5.17 17.33 21.94
CA ASP A 107 4.45 17.81 23.13
C ASP A 107 3.25 16.93 23.50
N SER A 108 3.17 15.72 22.95
CA SER A 108 2.04 14.77 23.07
C SER A 108 0.69 15.29 22.53
N SER A 109 0.67 16.46 21.89
CA SER A 109 -0.50 16.91 21.15
C SER A 109 -0.62 16.17 19.82
N SER A 110 -1.80 16.27 19.20
CA SER A 110 -2.00 15.74 17.85
C SER A 110 -1.32 16.68 16.85
N PRO A 111 -0.50 16.20 15.91
CA PRO A 111 0.00 17.05 14.83
C PRO A 111 -1.11 17.51 13.88
N GLY A 112 -2.17 16.71 13.76
CA GLY A 112 -3.25 16.94 12.82
C GLY A 112 -4.00 15.66 12.54
N THR A 113 -4.75 15.69 11.45
CA THR A 113 -5.55 14.57 10.96
C THR A 113 -5.02 14.13 9.61
N LEU A 114 -4.72 12.84 9.47
CA LEU A 114 -4.55 12.22 8.16
C LEU A 114 -5.91 11.66 7.73
N ASN A 115 -6.46 12.22 6.65
CA ASN A 115 -7.71 11.82 6.01
C ASN A 115 -7.41 11.09 4.70
N ILE A 116 -8.18 10.03 4.42
CA ILE A 116 -8.21 9.39 3.10
C ILE A 116 -9.50 9.76 2.44
N LEU A 117 -9.39 10.48 1.34
CA LEU A 117 -10.50 10.95 0.55
C LEU A 117 -10.49 10.23 -0.79
N VAL A 118 -11.65 10.20 -1.44
CA VAL A 118 -11.77 9.64 -2.79
C VAL A 118 -12.64 10.51 -3.67
N LYS A 119 -12.21 10.66 -4.93
CA LYS A 119 -13.01 11.19 -6.03
C LYS A 119 -13.35 10.03 -6.95
N VAL A 120 -14.61 9.92 -7.37
CA VAL A 120 -15.08 8.85 -8.28
C VAL A 120 -15.66 9.50 -9.52
N ASN A 121 -15.27 9.02 -10.71
CA ASN A 121 -15.71 9.50 -12.01
C ASN A 121 -15.56 11.02 -12.19
N LYS A 122 -14.45 11.60 -11.69
CA LYS A 122 -14.21 13.06 -11.66
C LYS A 122 -15.32 13.86 -10.97
N GLY A 123 -16.08 13.19 -10.09
CA GLY A 123 -17.12 13.79 -9.27
C GLY A 123 -16.55 14.62 -8.11
N PRO A 124 -17.44 15.11 -7.24
CA PRO A 124 -17.03 15.90 -6.09
C PRO A 124 -16.20 15.05 -5.11
N LEU A 125 -15.35 15.74 -4.36
CA LEU A 125 -14.67 15.19 -3.19
C LEU A 125 -15.72 14.82 -2.14
N ALA A 126 -15.72 13.57 -1.68
CA ALA A 126 -16.60 13.15 -0.59
C ALA A 126 -15.91 13.18 0.76
N ASN A 127 -16.69 12.87 1.81
CA ASN A 127 -16.20 12.72 3.16
C ASN A 127 -15.06 11.69 3.26
N PRO A 128 -14.14 11.83 4.24
CA PRO A 128 -13.10 10.85 4.48
C PRO A 128 -13.65 9.43 4.63
N ILE A 129 -13.08 8.49 3.87
CA ILE A 129 -13.37 7.06 4.00
C ILE A 129 -12.64 6.46 5.20
N TRP A 130 -11.55 7.10 5.61
CA TRP A 130 -10.76 6.78 6.79
C TRP A 130 -10.08 8.03 7.31
N ASN A 131 -9.87 8.10 8.62
CA ASN A 131 -9.03 9.12 9.22
C ASN A 131 -8.30 8.60 10.46
N VAL A 132 -7.20 9.28 10.80
CA VAL A 132 -6.49 9.13 12.06
C VAL A 132 -6.04 10.50 12.55
N THR A 133 -6.33 10.79 13.82
CA THR A 133 -6.04 12.08 14.45
C THR A 133 -5.01 11.96 15.58
N SER A 134 -4.90 10.78 16.18
CA SER A 134 -4.00 10.54 17.31
C SER A 134 -2.56 10.38 16.84
N THR A 135 -1.62 10.89 17.64
CA THR A 135 -0.20 10.55 17.50
C THR A 135 0.00 9.04 17.53
N THR A 136 0.78 8.52 16.59
CA THR A 136 1.12 7.10 16.45
C THR A 136 2.46 6.78 17.10
N GLY A 137 3.11 7.76 17.73
CA GLY A 137 4.43 7.62 18.33
C GLY A 137 5.54 7.87 17.31
N ARG A 138 6.60 7.05 17.35
CA ARG A 138 7.75 7.14 16.42
C ARG A 138 7.79 6.03 15.39
N ASP A 139 6.88 5.05 15.50
CA ASP A 139 6.86 3.88 14.64
C ASP A 139 5.87 4.07 13.49
N TRP A 140 6.26 3.58 12.32
CA TRP A 140 5.38 3.50 11.16
C TRP A 140 4.26 2.50 11.41
N LEU A 141 3.03 2.95 11.17
CA LEU A 141 1.87 2.08 11.10
C LEU A 141 1.50 1.83 9.64
N ARG A 142 0.75 0.75 9.40
CA ARG A 142 0.21 0.42 8.08
C ARG A 142 -1.29 0.52 8.09
N ALA A 143 -1.85 1.03 7.01
CA ALA A 143 -3.28 0.98 6.71
C ALA A 143 -3.50 0.22 5.40
N GLU A 144 -4.61 -0.50 5.32
CA GLU A 144 -4.99 -1.32 4.17
C GLU A 144 -6.42 -0.99 3.75
N LEU A 145 -6.57 -0.55 2.51
CA LEU A 145 -7.82 -0.16 1.89
C LEU A 145 -8.18 -1.15 0.78
N ALA A 146 -9.30 -1.86 0.93
CA ALA A 146 -9.90 -2.65 -0.14
C ALA A 146 -10.76 -1.74 -1.03
N VAL A 147 -10.53 -1.79 -2.34
CA VAL A 147 -11.31 -1.04 -3.33
C VAL A 147 -11.91 -2.01 -4.34
N SER A 148 -13.24 -2.06 -4.40
CA SER A 148 -13.97 -2.76 -5.46
C SER A 148 -14.55 -1.77 -6.45
N THR A 149 -14.01 -1.76 -7.65
CA THR A 149 -14.45 -0.97 -8.79
C THR A 149 -15.07 -1.87 -9.86
N PHE A 150 -16.07 -1.36 -10.56
CA PHE A 150 -16.65 -2.00 -11.73
C PHE A 150 -16.59 -1.04 -12.90
N TRP A 151 -16.21 -1.53 -14.07
CA TRP A 151 -16.24 -0.74 -15.30
C TRP A 151 -17.64 -0.13 -15.52
N PRO A 152 -17.76 1.13 -16.00
CA PRO A 152 -16.71 2.05 -16.46
C PRO A 152 -16.19 3.00 -15.37
N ASN A 153 -16.34 2.68 -14.09
CA ASN A 153 -15.99 3.61 -13.02
C ASN A 153 -14.47 3.78 -12.87
N GLU A 154 -14.05 5.02 -12.67
CA GLU A 154 -12.68 5.38 -12.28
C GLU A 154 -12.70 6.09 -10.92
N TYR A 155 -11.61 6.00 -10.18
CA TYR A 155 -11.48 6.67 -8.89
C TYR A 155 -10.07 7.18 -8.67
N GLN A 156 -9.95 8.10 -7.74
CA GLN A 156 -8.68 8.68 -7.32
C GLN A 156 -8.67 8.75 -5.80
N VAL A 157 -7.62 8.19 -5.20
CA VAL A 157 -7.38 8.30 -3.75
C VAL A 157 -6.57 9.55 -3.48
N ILE A 158 -6.88 10.22 -2.37
CA ILE A 158 -6.24 11.47 -1.99
C ILE A 158 -5.87 11.35 -0.51
N PHE A 159 -4.59 11.59 -0.22
CA PHE A 159 -4.09 11.74 1.15
C PHE A 159 -4.21 13.22 1.53
N GLU A 160 -5.08 13.54 2.50
CA GLU A 160 -5.22 14.88 3.04
C GLU A 160 -4.62 14.94 4.45
N ALA A 161 -3.72 15.89 4.67
CA ALA A 161 -3.25 16.28 5.99
C ALA A 161 -3.97 17.57 6.40
N GLU A 162 -4.65 17.55 7.55
CA GLU A 162 -5.29 18.72 8.14
C GLU A 162 -4.61 19.09 9.45
N VAL A 163 -4.16 20.33 9.59
CA VAL A 163 -3.35 20.78 10.73
C VAL A 163 -4.21 20.95 11.99
N SER A 164 -3.75 20.41 13.12
CA SER A 164 -4.47 20.56 14.40
C SER A 164 -4.29 21.95 15.01
N SER A 165 -5.08 22.25 16.04
CA SER A 165 -4.88 23.45 16.88
C SER A 165 -3.54 23.48 17.61
N GLY A 166 -2.86 22.34 17.78
CA GLY A 166 -1.59 22.23 18.48
C GLY A 166 -0.41 22.76 17.67
N ARG A 167 -0.50 22.77 16.33
CA ARG A 167 0.53 23.24 15.40
C ARG A 167 1.93 22.69 15.74
N SER A 168 2.02 21.40 16.02
CA SER A 168 3.28 20.79 16.42
C SER A 168 3.38 19.36 15.92
N GLY A 169 4.54 18.99 15.41
CA GLY A 169 4.82 17.65 14.92
C GLY A 169 4.60 17.48 13.42
N PHE A 170 4.62 16.22 13.00
CA PHE A 170 4.70 15.82 11.60
C PHE A 170 3.65 14.77 11.26
N ILE A 171 3.12 14.87 10.05
CA ILE A 171 2.29 13.84 9.42
C ILE A 171 3.08 13.33 8.21
N ALA A 172 3.35 12.03 8.15
CA ALA A 172 4.11 11.44 7.06
C ALA A 172 3.40 10.21 6.48
N ILE A 173 3.58 10.02 5.18
CA ILE A 173 3.12 8.85 4.42
C ILE A 173 4.27 8.31 3.59
N GLY A 174 4.40 6.99 3.55
CA GLY A 174 5.48 6.32 2.85
C GLY A 174 5.01 4.98 2.28
N ASN A 175 5.77 4.48 1.31
CA ASN A 175 5.62 3.15 0.73
C ASN A 175 4.15 2.74 0.48
N VAL A 176 3.58 3.30 -0.58
CA VAL A 176 2.25 2.93 -1.08
C VAL A 176 2.39 1.76 -2.04
N GLN A 177 1.61 0.70 -1.86
CA GLN A 177 1.62 -0.45 -2.75
C GLN A 177 0.21 -0.76 -3.19
N THR A 178 0.06 -1.24 -4.44
CA THR A 178 -1.23 -1.67 -4.95
C THR A 178 -1.17 -3.13 -5.38
N GLU A 179 -1.71 -4.02 -4.57
CA GLU A 179 -1.70 -5.44 -4.85
C GLU A 179 -3.04 -5.92 -5.43
N LYS A 180 -2.97 -6.61 -6.57
CA LYS A 180 -4.03 -7.52 -7.02
C LYS A 180 -3.77 -8.89 -6.37
N ARG A 181 -4.08 -9.08 -5.10
CA ARG A 181 -3.73 -10.35 -4.45
C ARG A 181 -4.70 -11.48 -4.80
N TRP A 182 -4.48 -12.11 -5.95
CA TRP A 182 -4.96 -13.45 -6.29
C TRP A 182 -3.80 -14.44 -6.22
N GLY A 183 -3.37 -14.81 -5.02
CA GLY A 183 -2.26 -15.75 -4.83
C GLY A 183 -2.18 -16.24 -3.40
N TRP A 184 -2.26 -17.56 -3.23
CA TRP A 184 -1.98 -18.23 -1.95
C TRP A 184 -0.53 -17.97 -1.58
N THR A 185 -0.26 -17.40 -0.41
CA THR A 185 1.07 -17.53 0.20
C THR A 185 1.24 -18.98 0.59
N ASP A 186 2.33 -19.59 0.15
CA ASP A 186 2.84 -20.84 0.71
C ASP A 186 2.85 -20.72 2.25
N GLY A 187 2.13 -21.63 2.90
CA GLY A 187 1.93 -21.63 4.34
C GLY A 187 3.18 -22.00 5.12
N SER A 188 4.24 -21.20 5.02
CA SER A 188 5.45 -21.29 5.85
C SER A 188 5.36 -20.46 7.14
N GLY A 189 4.25 -19.74 7.35
CA GLY A 189 3.92 -19.13 8.64
C GLY A 189 3.58 -20.20 9.67
N SER A 190 4.45 -20.40 10.65
CA SER A 190 4.27 -21.39 11.71
C SER A 190 2.97 -21.17 12.48
N GLU A 191 2.31 -22.28 12.83
CA GLU A 191 1.01 -22.36 13.51
C GLU A 191 1.00 -21.81 14.96
N ALA A 192 2.04 -21.07 15.35
CA ALA A 192 2.20 -20.44 16.66
C ALA A 192 1.57 -19.03 16.76
N ASP A 193 1.21 -18.38 15.65
CA ASP A 193 0.70 -16.99 15.64
C ASP A 193 -0.84 -16.90 15.70
N ARG A 194 -1.51 -17.86 16.35
CA ARG A 194 -2.98 -17.88 16.52
C ARG A 194 -3.45 -17.40 17.89
N ARG A 195 -2.69 -16.51 18.54
CA ARG A 195 -3.07 -15.96 19.87
C ARG A 195 -3.21 -14.44 19.82
N THR A 196 -4.48 -14.03 19.96
CA THR A 196 -4.95 -12.67 20.24
C THR A 196 -5.04 -11.73 19.04
N LEU A 197 -5.88 -12.10 18.06
CA LEU A 197 -6.54 -11.12 17.20
C LEU A 197 -7.53 -10.34 18.07
N THR A 198 -7.17 -9.15 18.55
CA THR A 198 -8.19 -8.14 18.82
C THR A 198 -8.68 -7.65 17.45
N PRO A 199 -9.95 -7.88 17.08
CA PRO A 199 -10.47 -7.35 15.84
C PRO A 199 -10.47 -5.83 15.97
N GLY A 200 -9.51 -5.18 15.32
CA GLY A 200 -9.67 -3.77 14.97
C GLY A 200 -10.99 -3.67 14.21
N ARG A 201 -11.89 -2.82 14.70
CA ARG A 201 -13.25 -2.65 14.19
C ARG A 201 -13.21 -2.52 12.66
N LEU A 202 -13.60 -3.58 11.94
CA LEU A 202 -13.76 -3.53 10.48
C LEU A 202 -14.69 -2.36 10.16
N SER A 203 -14.22 -1.43 9.33
CA SER A 203 -15.03 -0.30 8.90
C SER A 203 -16.18 -0.80 8.02
N ARG A 204 -17.34 -0.14 8.06
CA ARG A 204 -18.45 -0.51 7.17
C ARG A 204 -18.06 -0.13 5.74
N PRO A 205 -18.30 -1.01 4.74
CA PRO A 205 -18.05 -0.66 3.34
C PRO A 205 -18.82 0.60 2.95
N LEU A 206 -18.15 1.54 2.29
CA LEU A 206 -18.72 2.77 1.77
C LEU A 206 -18.89 2.67 0.26
N LEU A 207 -20.11 2.90 -0.22
CA LEU A 207 -20.41 2.99 -1.65
C LEU A 207 -20.41 4.46 -2.08
N GLN A 208 -19.52 4.81 -3.01
CA GLN A 208 -19.43 6.16 -3.57
C GLN A 208 -19.34 6.09 -5.08
N GLY A 209 -20.31 6.70 -5.78
CA GLY A 209 -20.29 6.78 -7.25
C GLY A 209 -20.19 5.42 -7.97
N GLY A 210 -20.66 4.32 -7.36
CA GLY A 210 -20.55 2.96 -7.92
C GLY A 210 -19.28 2.19 -7.54
N VAL A 211 -18.41 2.76 -6.71
CA VAL A 211 -17.18 2.14 -6.21
C VAL A 211 -17.32 1.86 -4.71
N ILE A 212 -16.87 0.70 -4.27
CA ILE A 212 -16.92 0.29 -2.85
C ILE A 212 -15.52 0.44 -2.24
N PHE A 213 -15.45 1.12 -1.10
CA PHE A 213 -14.25 1.33 -0.31
C PHE A 213 -14.43 0.72 1.08
N GLU A 214 -13.45 -0.03 1.57
CA GLU A 214 -13.48 -0.63 2.90
C GLU A 214 -12.07 -0.62 3.52
N VAL A 215 -11.94 -0.04 4.71
CA VAL A 215 -10.70 -0.14 5.50
C VAL A 215 -10.72 -1.46 6.22
N VAL A 216 -9.78 -2.33 5.85
CA VAL A 216 -9.76 -3.73 6.28
C VAL A 216 -8.66 -4.00 7.31
N GLY A 217 -7.66 -3.13 7.40
CA GLY A 217 -6.55 -3.28 8.34
C GLY A 217 -5.93 -1.95 8.74
N VAL A 218 -5.65 -1.79 10.03
CA VAL A 218 -4.85 -0.67 10.58
C VAL A 218 -3.98 -1.23 11.72
N GLY A 219 -2.67 -0.98 11.69
CA GLY A 219 -1.76 -1.33 12.78
C GLY A 219 -0.31 -1.60 12.37
N GLY A 220 0.46 -2.19 13.28
CA GLY A 220 1.88 -2.55 13.06
C GLY A 220 2.10 -3.70 12.07
N ALA A 221 3.37 -3.86 11.67
CA ALA A 221 3.91 -4.48 10.44
C ALA A 221 3.58 -5.97 10.09
N GLN A 222 2.48 -6.56 10.58
CA GLN A 222 2.14 -7.97 10.27
C GLN A 222 0.66 -8.26 10.03
N LYS A 223 -0.20 -7.24 10.00
CA LYS A 223 -1.66 -7.42 9.91
C LYS A 223 -2.22 -7.37 8.48
N ALA A 224 -1.47 -7.86 7.48
CA ALA A 224 -1.91 -7.93 6.08
C ALA A 224 -2.73 -9.21 5.77
N TRP A 225 -3.65 -9.59 6.67
CA TRP A 225 -4.48 -10.80 6.50
C TRP A 225 -5.94 -10.47 6.14
N SER A 226 -6.34 -9.19 6.17
CA SER A 226 -7.75 -8.80 6.11
C SER A 226 -8.31 -8.69 4.69
N CYS A 227 -7.59 -8.12 3.71
CA CYS A 227 -8.07 -8.15 2.32
C CYS A 227 -8.16 -9.57 1.76
N LEU A 228 -7.17 -10.40 2.09
CA LEU A 228 -7.10 -11.80 1.63
C LEU A 228 -8.37 -12.56 2.00
N TRP A 229 -8.88 -12.35 3.21
CA TRP A 229 -10.08 -13.00 3.74
C TRP A 229 -11.40 -12.49 3.12
N LEU A 230 -11.53 -11.18 2.85
CA LEU A 230 -12.74 -10.60 2.29
C LEU A 230 -12.95 -10.97 0.81
N LEU A 231 -11.86 -11.04 0.04
CA LEU A 231 -11.89 -11.51 -1.35
C LEU A 231 -12.33 -12.97 -1.45
N SER A 232 -11.86 -13.84 -0.54
CA SER A 232 -12.29 -15.25 -0.49
C SER A 232 -13.79 -15.40 -0.18
N ARG A 233 -14.39 -14.53 0.64
CA ARG A 233 -15.84 -14.57 0.92
C ARG A 233 -16.68 -14.10 -0.26
N LYS A 234 -16.24 -13.11 -1.05
CA LYS A 234 -16.92 -12.73 -2.31
C LYS A 234 -16.89 -13.85 -3.34
N ALA A 235 -15.77 -14.57 -3.46
CA ALA A 235 -15.67 -15.75 -4.32
C ALA A 235 -16.63 -16.90 -3.90
N LEU A 236 -16.91 -17.04 -2.59
CA LEU A 236 -17.88 -18.03 -2.08
C LEU A 236 -19.35 -17.53 -2.09
N GLY A 237 -19.59 -16.21 -2.15
CA GLY A 237 -20.89 -15.59 -1.92
C GLY A 237 -21.67 -15.17 -3.17
N SER A 238 -21.07 -15.12 -4.36
CA SER A 238 -21.76 -14.76 -5.60
C SER A 238 -22.17 -16.00 -6.41
N ARG A 239 -23.27 -16.64 -6.01
CA ARG A 239 -24.08 -17.48 -6.91
C ARG A 239 -25.38 -16.73 -7.26
N PRO A 240 -25.45 -16.01 -8.40
CA PRO A 240 -26.73 -15.77 -9.05
C PRO A 240 -27.15 -17.06 -9.75
N ALA A 241 -28.38 -17.51 -9.52
CA ALA A 241 -28.97 -18.64 -10.22
C ALA A 241 -29.06 -18.33 -11.73
N GLY A 242 -28.48 -19.17 -12.58
CA GLY A 242 -28.89 -19.27 -13.98
C GLY A 242 -27.87 -18.99 -15.10
N ILE A 243 -26.56 -18.87 -14.85
CA ILE A 243 -25.56 -18.79 -15.93
C ILE A 243 -24.79 -20.11 -16.05
N PRO A 244 -24.72 -20.76 -17.24
CA PRO A 244 -24.07 -22.05 -17.40
C PRO A 244 -22.56 -21.93 -17.11
N ALA A 245 -22.06 -22.90 -16.34
CA ALA A 245 -20.68 -22.97 -15.87
C ALA A 245 -19.69 -23.05 -17.05
N LEU A 246 -18.91 -21.99 -17.25
CA LEU A 246 -17.62 -22.15 -17.91
C LEU A 246 -16.65 -22.69 -16.86
N LEU A 247 -16.43 -23.99 -16.90
CA LEU A 247 -15.49 -24.72 -16.07
C LEU A 247 -14.06 -24.19 -16.30
N LEU A 248 -13.52 -23.44 -15.35
CA LEU A 248 -12.07 -23.43 -15.12
C LEU A 248 -11.77 -24.59 -14.15
N GLN A 249 -11.55 -25.77 -14.72
CA GLN A 249 -10.99 -26.92 -14.00
C GLN A 249 -9.51 -26.64 -13.71
N CYS A 250 -9.18 -26.31 -12.46
CA CYS A 250 -7.86 -26.63 -11.91
C CYS A 250 -8.03 -27.86 -11.02
N SER A 251 -7.74 -29.04 -11.58
CA SER A 251 -7.61 -30.26 -10.79
C SER A 251 -6.32 -30.19 -9.94
N PRO A 252 -6.36 -30.59 -8.66
CA PRO A 252 -5.15 -30.71 -7.85
C PRO A 252 -4.26 -31.87 -8.37
N PRO A 253 -2.92 -31.79 -8.28
CA PRO A 253 -2.08 -32.97 -8.45
C PRO A 253 -2.38 -33.97 -7.32
N PRO A 254 -2.37 -35.29 -7.58
CA PRO A 254 -2.60 -36.29 -6.55
C PRO A 254 -1.51 -36.22 -5.48
N ALA A 255 -1.93 -36.22 -4.22
CA ALA A 255 -1.04 -36.16 -3.08
C ALA A 255 -0.27 -37.46 -2.90
N GLY A 256 1.06 -37.36 -2.90
CA GLY A 256 1.93 -38.31 -2.20
C GLY A 256 2.77 -39.23 -3.07
N GLU A 257 3.93 -38.75 -3.52
CA GLU A 257 5.15 -39.57 -3.58
C GLU A 257 6.31 -38.77 -2.98
N ARG A 258 6.87 -39.34 -1.90
CA ARG A 258 7.98 -38.81 -1.11
C ARG A 258 9.28 -39.04 -1.90
N PRO A 259 10.20 -38.06 -2.05
CA PRO A 259 11.49 -38.34 -2.69
C PRO A 259 12.30 -39.29 -1.80
N PRO A 260 12.97 -40.32 -2.38
CA PRO A 260 13.80 -41.24 -1.61
C PRO A 260 15.03 -40.52 -1.07
N GLY A 261 15.36 -40.82 0.19
CA GLY A 261 16.49 -40.24 0.90
C GLY A 261 17.81 -40.56 0.22
N VAL A 262 18.66 -39.53 0.11
CA VAL A 262 20.09 -39.74 -0.18
C VAL A 262 20.76 -40.06 1.15
N THR A 263 20.94 -41.35 1.40
CA THR A 263 21.87 -41.86 2.40
C THR A 263 23.29 -41.48 2.01
N GLY A 264 24.02 -40.82 2.91
CA GLY A 264 25.46 -40.68 2.78
C GLY A 264 26.14 -42.05 2.87
N SER A 265 27.11 -42.29 2.01
CA SER A 265 28.11 -43.34 2.17
C SER A 265 29.50 -42.75 1.97
N SER A 266 30.21 -42.62 3.08
CA SER A 266 31.65 -42.58 3.17
C SER A 266 32.25 -43.95 2.81
N SER A 267 33.14 -44.03 1.82
CA SER A 267 34.44 -44.73 1.90
C SER A 267 35.17 -44.87 0.55
N VAL A 268 36.42 -44.40 0.56
CA VAL A 268 37.66 -44.99 -0.01
C VAL A 268 37.75 -45.35 -1.49
N GLY A 269 38.70 -44.66 -2.14
CA GLY A 269 39.44 -45.02 -3.36
C GLY A 269 40.60 -44.05 -3.53
#